data_AF-A0A6J4K7N0-F1
#
_entry.id   AF-A0A6J4K7N0-F1
#
_cell.length_a   1.000
_cell.length_b   1.000
_cell.length_c   1.000
_cell.angle_alpha   90.00
_cell.angle_beta   90.00
_cell.angle_gamma   90.00
#
_symmetry.space_group_name_H-M   'P 1'
#
loop_
_entity.id
_entity.type
_entity.pdbx_description
1 polymer ?
#
loop_
_entity_poly.entity_id
_entity_poly.type
_entity_poly.pdbx_seq_one_letter_code
_entity_poly.pdbx_strand_id
1 'polypeptide(L)' 'MDQPLTGRGTNGENQVVGLVDITDQPHPELLRALEYVSRRIYDWHQSGVR' A
#
# COMPACT_ATOMS: atom_id res chain seq x y z
N MET A 1 -5.23 1.66 -6.07
CA MET A 1 -5.85 2.99 -6.13
C MET A 1 -6.75 3.14 -4.93
N ASP A 2 -6.83 4.34 -4.35
CA ASP A 2 -7.86 4.66 -3.38
C ASP A 2 -9.23 4.44 -3.99
N GLN A 3 -10.16 4.03 -3.14
CA GLN A 3 -11.52 3.79 -3.60
C GLN A 3 -12.24 5.12 -3.83
N PRO A 4 -13.27 5.15 -4.69
CA PRO A 4 -14.02 6.38 -4.95
C PRO A 4 -14.55 6.98 -3.65
N LEU A 5 -14.45 8.31 -3.53
CA LEU A 5 -14.92 9.03 -2.32
C LEU A 5 -16.40 8.76 -2.02
N THR A 6 -17.20 8.55 -3.08
CA THR A 6 -18.63 8.24 -3.00
C THR A 6 -18.94 6.75 -2.89
N GLY A 7 -17.93 5.89 -2.69
CA GLY A 7 -18.08 4.44 -2.60
C GLY A 7 -17.97 3.71 -3.95
N ARG A 8 -17.40 2.51 -3.91
CA ARG A 8 -17.29 1.62 -5.07
C ARG A 8 -18.65 1.01 -5.40
N GLY A 9 -18.95 0.92 -6.70
CA GLY A 9 -20.29 0.52 -7.20
C GLY A 9 -20.79 -0.86 -6.75
N THR A 10 -19.93 -1.73 -6.24
CA THR A 10 -20.33 -3.06 -5.75
C THR A 10 -21.03 -3.04 -4.39
N ASN A 11 -20.64 -2.14 -3.49
CA ASN A 11 -20.99 -2.22 -2.07
C ASN A 11 -20.81 -0.90 -1.29
N GLY A 12 -20.49 0.22 -1.95
CA GLY A 12 -20.30 1.52 -1.31
C GLY A 12 -18.97 1.68 -0.57
N GLU A 13 -18.04 0.74 -0.70
CA GLU A 13 -16.74 0.77 -0.05
C GLU A 13 -15.91 2.00 -0.50
N ASN A 14 -15.39 2.81 0.43
CA ASN A 14 -14.82 4.13 0.13
C ASN A 14 -13.51 4.46 0.88
N GLN A 15 -12.64 3.48 1.15
CA GLN A 15 -11.45 3.74 1.97
C GLN A 15 -10.22 4.22 1.18
N VAL A 16 -9.34 4.91 1.92
CA VAL A 16 -7.98 5.29 1.52
C VAL A 16 -7.05 4.10 1.79
N VAL A 17 -7.04 3.15 0.88
CA VAL A 17 -6.30 1.87 1.00
C VAL A 17 -5.42 1.59 -0.22
N GLY A 18 -5.34 2.50 -1.18
CA GLY A 18 -4.51 2.35 -2.37
C GLY A 18 -3.05 2.68 -2.10
N LEU A 19 -2.15 2.18 -2.98
CA LEU A 19 -0.78 2.71 -3.10
C LEU A 19 -0.71 4.03 -3.88
N VAL A 20 -1.77 4.32 -4.64
CA VAL A 20 -1.96 5.54 -5.43
C VAL A 20 -3.34 6.10 -5.14
N ASP A 21 -3.51 7.41 -5.23
CA ASP A 21 -4.78 8.11 -5.02
C ASP A 21 -5.69 8.09 -6.27
N ILE A 22 -6.83 8.78 -6.21
CA ILE A 22 -7.81 8.84 -7.31
C ILE A 22 -7.29 9.57 -8.57
N THR A 23 -6.21 10.34 -8.43
CA THR A 23 -5.55 11.07 -9.52
C THR A 23 -4.32 10.34 -10.06
N ASP A 24 -4.18 9.06 -9.72
CA ASP A 24 -3.06 8.20 -10.11
C ASP A 24 -1.71 8.69 -9.56
N GLN A 25 -1.72 9.43 -8.43
CA GLN A 25 -0.51 9.86 -7.74
C GLN A 25 -0.14 8.87 -6.63
N PRO A 26 1.11 8.39 -6.56
CA PRO A 26 1.56 7.52 -5.47
C PRO A 26 1.55 8.24 -4.11
N HIS A 27 1.17 7.50 -3.06
CA HIS A 27 1.31 7.97 -1.68
C HIS A 27 2.79 7.88 -1.25
N PRO A 28 3.49 9.01 -1.04
CA PRO A 28 4.94 9.00 -0.89
C PRO A 28 5.40 8.32 0.40
N GLU A 29 4.59 8.35 1.46
CA GLU A 29 4.82 7.64 2.72
C GLU A 29 4.82 6.12 2.52
N LEU A 30 3.84 5.61 1.77
CA LEU A 30 3.72 4.20 1.47
C LEU A 30 4.85 3.73 0.55
N LEU A 31 5.25 4.55 -0.42
CA LEU A 31 6.40 4.27 -1.29
C LEU A 31 7.69 4.09 -0.46
N ARG A 32 7.96 5.02 0.48
CA ARG A 32 9.12 4.94 1.38
C ARG A 32 9.10 3.68 2.25
N ALA A 33 7.93 3.35 2.82
CA ALA A 33 7.76 2.15 3.64
C ALA A 33 7.97 0.86 2.83
N LEU A 34 7.39 0.77 1.63
CA LEU A 34 7.55 -0.36 0.72
C LEU A 34 9.01 -0.56 0.33
N GLU A 35 9.71 0.50 -0.04
CA GLU A 35 11.13 0.42 -0.38
C GLU A 35 11.96 -0.06 0.82
N TYR A 36 11.68 0.47 2.02
CA TYR A 36 12.39 0.06 3.24
C TYR A 36 12.21 -1.43 3.56
N VAL A 37 10.95 -1.91 3.50
CA VAL A 37 10.56 -3.29 3.83
C VAL A 37 11.07 -4.27 2.77
N SER A 38 10.82 -3.98 1.49
CA SER A 38 11.20 -4.86 0.38
C SER A 38 12.71 -5.12 0.33
N ARG A 39 13.53 -4.12 0.62
CA ARG A 39 14.99 -4.26 0.69
C ARG A 39 15.49 -5.16 1.82
N ARG A 40 14.67 -5.46 2.84
CA ARG A 40 15.07 -6.17 4.07
C ARG A 40 14.34 -7.49 4.29
N ILE A 41 13.31 -7.78 3.49
CA ILE A 41 12.41 -8.90 3.76
C ILE A 41 13.14 -10.25 3.80
N TYR A 42 14.15 -10.45 2.95
CA TYR A 42 14.94 -11.68 2.95
C TYR A 42 15.93 -11.74 4.13
N ASP A 43 16.57 -10.63 4.49
CA ASP A 43 17.44 -10.56 5.67
C ASP A 43 16.65 -10.89 6.95
N TRP A 44 15.46 -10.30 7.10
CA TRP A 44 14.56 -10.59 8.21
C TRP A 44 14.11 -12.05 8.21
N HIS A 45 13.71 -12.59 7.06
CA HIS A 45 13.31 -13.99 6.96
C HIS A 45 14.45 -14.94 7.34
N GLN A 46 15.66 -14.70 6.82
CA GLN A 46 16.84 -15.51 7.16
C GLN A 46 17.20 -15.40 8.65
N SER A 47 17.06 -14.22 9.26
CA SER A 47 17.34 -14.03 10.68
C SER A 47 16.37 -14.76 11.60
N GLY A 48 15.12 -14.95 11.18
CA GLY A 48 14.08 -15.65 11.94
C GLY A 48 14.08 -17.17 11.78
N VAL A 49 14.85 -17.73 10.84
CA VAL A 49 14.97 -19.18 10.59
C VAL A 49 16.17 -19.80 11.33
N ARG A 50 16.80 -19.06 12.24
CA ARG A 50 17.91 -19.53 13.08
C ARG A 50 17.46 -19.92 14.49
#